data_AF-D2PK39-F1
#
_entry.id   AF-D2PK39-F1
#
_cell.length_a   1.000
_cell.length_b   1.000
_cell.length_c   1.000
_cell.angle_alpha   90.00
_cell.angle_beta   90.00
_cell.angle_gamma   90.00
#
_symmetry.space_group_name_H-M   'P 1'
#
loop_
_entity.id
_entity.type
_entity.pdbx_description
1 polymer ?
#
loop_
_entity_poly.entity_id
_entity_poly.type
_entity_poly.pdbx_seq_one_letter_code
_entity_poly.pdbx_strand_id
1 'polypeptide(L)' 'MVKPYIRRGGIPGQETYYLNIPRDIAKALNITKDDEFILSVDTKDGELTLCYKRVKK' A
#
# COMPACT_ATOMS: atom_id res chain seq x y z
N MET A 1 0.05 11.87 9.56
CA MET A 1 -0.82 11.71 8.39
C MET A 1 0.04 11.32 7.19
N VAL A 2 -0.17 10.13 6.62
CA VAL A 2 0.59 9.66 5.45
C VAL A 2 -0.07 10.25 4.21
N LYS A 3 0.68 10.99 3.39
CA LYS A 3 0.21 11.44 2.07
C LYS A 3 0.59 10.40 1.04
N PRO A 4 -0.31 10.01 0.12
CA PRO A 4 0.07 9.16 -1.01
C PRO A 4 1.22 9.78 -1.79
N TYR A 5 2.19 8.95 -2.15
CA TYR A 5 3.23 9.35 -3.08
C TYR A 5 2.69 9.22 -4.50
N ILE A 6 2.62 10.35 -5.20
CA ILE A 6 2.16 10.41 -6.59
C ILE A 6 3.36 10.19 -7.49
N ARG A 7 3.32 9.15 -8.31
CA ARG A 7 4.28 8.94 -9.39
C ARG A 7 3.52 9.05 -10.71
N ARG A 8 4.09 9.73 -11.70
CA ARG A 8 3.57 9.63 -13.08
C ARG A 8 3.62 8.15 -13.46
N GLY A 9 2.46 7.58 -13.76
CA GLY A 9 2.34 6.16 -14.04
C GLY A 9 3.12 5.76 -15.29
N GLY A 10 3.29 4.46 -15.49
CA GLY A 10 3.91 3.93 -16.70
C GLY A 10 3.09 4.17 -17.98
N ILE A 11 1.80 4.54 -17.84
CA ILE A 11 0.89 4.82 -18.95
C ILE A 11 0.76 6.34 -19.11
N PRO A 12 1.07 6.90 -20.29
CA PRO A 12 0.88 8.33 -20.57
C PRO A 12 -0.56 8.76 -20.29
N GLY A 13 -0.73 9.84 -19.51
CA GLY A 13 -2.04 10.37 -19.14
C GLY A 13 -2.66 9.77 -17.88
N GLN A 14 -2.01 8.80 -17.22
CA GLN A 14 -2.47 8.25 -15.94
C GLN A 14 -1.52 8.58 -14.78
N GLU A 15 -2.11 8.88 -13.63
CA GLU A 15 -1.40 9.02 -12.37
C GLU A 15 -1.43 7.70 -11.60
N THR A 16 -0.29 7.31 -11.03
CA THR A 16 -0.22 6.13 -10.17
C THR A 16 0.11 6.57 -8.74
N TYR A 17 -0.70 6.10 -7.80
CA TYR A 17 -0.61 6.44 -6.40
C TYR A 17 -0.01 5.28 -5.60
N TYR A 18 0.94 5.59 -4.74
CA TYR A 18 1.59 4.62 -3.85
C TYR A 18 1.46 5.05 -2.39
N LEU A 19 1.33 4.08 -1.50
CA LEU A 19 1.40 4.30 -0.05
C LEU A 19 2.75 3.76 0.45
N ASN A 20 3.54 4.64 1.07
CA ASN A 20 4.81 4.25 1.65
C ASN A 20 4.60 3.43 2.93
N ILE A 21 5.31 2.31 3.05
CA ILE A 21 5.42 1.55 4.29
C ILE A 21 6.52 2.20 5.14
N PRO A 22 6.22 2.64 6.37
CA PRO A 22 7.24 3.18 7.29
C PRO A 22 8.42 2.21 7.50
N ARG A 23 9.64 2.76 7.54
CA ARG A 23 10.88 1.96 7.54
C ARG A 23 11.01 1.06 8.78
N ASP A 24 10.57 1.54 9.92
CA ASP A 24 10.51 0.81 11.19
C ASP A 24 9.54 -0.38 11.11
N ILE A 25 8.34 -0.20 10.55
CA ILE A 25 7.38 -1.29 10.32
C ILE A 25 7.94 -2.33 9.35
N ALA A 26 8.50 -1.87 8.21
CA ALA A 26 9.10 -2.76 7.23
C ALA A 26 10.23 -3.62 7.82
N LYS A 27 11.07 -3.03 8.68
CA LYS A 27 12.12 -3.77 9.40
C LYS A 27 11.56 -4.73 10.43
N ALA A 28 10.64 -4.27 11.28
CA ALA A 28 10.08 -5.07 12.37
C ALA A 28 9.34 -6.32 11.85
N LEU A 29 8.67 -6.20 10.69
CA LEU A 29 7.94 -7.29 10.06
C LEU A 29 8.76 -8.04 9.00
N ASN A 30 10.02 -7.66 8.76
CA ASN A 30 10.85 -8.18 7.68
C ASN A 30 10.10 -8.21 6.33
N ILE A 31 9.53 -7.06 5.95
CA ILE A 31 8.86 -6.88 4.67
C ILE A 31 9.93 -6.67 3.60
N THR A 32 9.92 -7.50 2.56
CA THR A 32 10.81 -7.42 1.42
C THR A 32 10.02 -7.15 0.14
N LYS A 33 10.72 -6.87 -0.95
CA LYS A 33 10.11 -6.68 -2.27
C LYS A 33 9.49 -7.95 -2.85
N ASP A 34 9.83 -9.11 -2.29
CA ASP A 34 9.39 -10.43 -2.76
C ASP A 34 8.11 -10.88 -2.02
N ASP A 35 7.64 -10.10 -1.05
CA ASP A 35 6.38 -10.36 -0.37
C ASP A 35 5.17 -10.06 -1.25
N GLU A 36 4.22 -10.98 -1.22
CA GLU A 36 2.93 -10.81 -1.89
C GLU A 36 1.90 -10.25 -0.88
N PHE A 37 1.11 -9.27 -1.33
CA PHE A 37 0.03 -8.67 -0.55
C PHE A 37 -1.27 -8.71 -1.34
N ILE A 38 -2.37 -9.04 -0.66
CA ILE A 38 -3.72 -8.92 -1.20
C ILE A 38 -4.32 -7.62 -0.65
N LEU A 39 -4.77 -6.75 -1.55
CA LEU A 39 -5.50 -5.53 -1.21
C LEU A 39 -7.00 -5.85 -1.11
N SER A 40 -7.62 -5.50 0.00
CA SER A 40 -9.07 -5.42 0.13
C SER A 40 -9.49 -4.00 0.54
N VAL A 41 -10.69 -3.61 0.14
CA VAL A 41 -11.29 -2.33 0.52
C VAL A 41 -12.36 -2.62 1.56
N ASP A 42 -12.29 -1.93 2.69
CA ASP A 42 -13.32 -1.95 3.73
C ASP A 42 -13.95 -0.55 3.84
N THR A 43 -15.19 -0.48 4.28
CA THR A 43 -15.89 0.78 4.52
C THR A 43 -16.64 0.69 5.83
N LYS A 44 -16.26 1.56 6.78
CA LYS A 44 -16.83 1.58 8.11
C LYS A 44 -17.04 3.02 8.55
N ASP A 45 -18.23 3.32 9.06
CA ASP A 45 -18.58 4.65 9.56
C ASP A 45 -18.37 5.78 8.52
N GLY A 46 -18.54 5.45 7.23
CA GLY A 46 -18.33 6.37 6.11
C GLY A 46 -16.85 6.57 5.72
N GLU A 47 -15.92 5.93 6.43
CA GLU A 47 -14.49 5.95 6.11
C GLU A 47 -14.08 4.74 5.28
N LEU A 48 -13.35 4.99 4.19
CA LEU A 48 -12.78 3.97 3.33
C LEU A 48 -11.40 3.57 3.83
N THR A 49 -11.19 2.27 4.03
CA THR A 49 -9.92 1.72 4.49
C THR A 49 -9.33 0.77 3.44
N LEU A 50 -8.06 1.00 3.09
CA LEU A 50 -7.28 0.12 2.21
C LEU A 50 -6.47 -0.87 3.05
N CYS A 51 -6.87 -2.14 3.02
CA CYS A 51 -6.28 -3.20 3.84
C CYS A 51 -5.32 -4.06 3.01
N TYR A 52 -4.02 -3.97 3.28
CA TYR A 52 -2.99 -4.80 2.63
C TYR A 52 -2.64 -6.00 3.52
N LYS A 53 -3.12 -7.19 3.17
CA LYS A 53 -2.83 -8.43 3.90
C LYS A 53 -1.65 -9.16 3.26
N ARG A 54 -0.57 -9.34 4.01
CA ARG A 54 0.59 -10.16 3.56
C ARG A 54 0.18 -11.62 3.41
N VAL A 55 0.50 -12.21 2.27
CA VAL A 55 0.33 -13.65 2.02
C VAL A 55 1.59 -14.35 2.53
N LYS A 56 1.43 -15.28 3.47
CA LYS A 56 2.49 -16.19 3.87
C LYS A 56 2.25 -17.52 3.16
N LYS A 57 3.26 -18.02 2.45
CA LYS A 57 3.29 -19.39 1.94
C LYS A 57 3.66 -20.35 3.06
#